data_AF-A0A2D4SLG8-F1
#
_entry.id   AF-A0A2D4SLG8-F1
#
_cell.length_a   1.000
_cell.length_b   1.000
_cell.length_c   1.000
_cell.angle_alpha   90.00
_cell.angle_beta   90.00
_cell.angle_gamma   90.00
#
_symmetry.space_group_name_H-M   'P 1'
#
loop_
_entity.id
_entity.type
_entity.pdbx_description
1 polymer ?
#
loop_
_entity_poly.entity_id
_entity_poly.type
_entity_poly.pdbx_seq_one_letter_code
_entity_poly.pdbx_strand_id
1 'polypeptide(L)'
;MNIFLLLSCGIQQETKIGVYNQTPNAAILSPVDDSTFDEGQVIEFSAVVDDDFTSPSEMTILWQSDLQGELPGAPPSQEGNILWSTANLLPGTHVISLQVVDEGGEATQDTVLININDLPDIPDIEVIQPLSGDFGYEGEYYTFIVQVGDAFDAPEDLSIKFSSNVDGDFCTPLADSTGRASCDAILSVNNHELTMTVSNSRQETGAVLAVFHVLAAQDIDDDGDGYTENQGDCDDTNSAIHPNAPEVGNGVDDDCNGQIDEGDDDGDGYNESQGDCDDNDPTVSPGAAEVANGDDDNCDGQIDEGTVHWDNDGDGFCSTPPCQNTISSQSDCNDADATIYPGAVEVCSDNVDNNCNGTQNEQNAFNCTYYYHDYDGDNYGDSNYSAECWCSPGGTDGFFDVTNNIDCYDYNNNAHPNQTSFFNTDRGDGSFDYNCDNTQEQEFLTIGTCTKDFSLTEVCQVDTHGWVNSVPNCGQSDDVLNDDLDCECPSFFTCPFSDCDKEPNSSQIQTCR
;
A
#
# COMPACT_ATOMS: atom_id res chain seq x y z
N MET A 1 135.63 58.46 -93.03
CA MET A 1 136.20 59.82 -93.24
C MET A 1 135.02 60.77 -93.43
N ASN A 2 134.81 61.69 -92.46
CA ASN A 2 133.84 62.81 -92.42
C ASN A 2 132.32 62.47 -92.44
N ILE A 3 131.39 63.09 -91.70
CA ILE A 3 131.33 64.33 -90.90
C ILE A 3 130.13 64.28 -89.91
N PHE A 4 130.22 65.07 -88.83
CA PHE A 4 129.26 65.40 -87.75
C PHE A 4 127.79 65.75 -88.13
N LEU A 5 126.82 65.49 -87.23
CA LEU A 5 125.96 66.52 -86.60
C LEU A 5 125.11 65.97 -85.43
N LEU A 6 125.08 66.72 -84.31
CA LEU A 6 124.26 66.52 -83.10
C LEU A 6 122.87 67.16 -83.28
N LEU A 7 121.78 66.46 -82.96
CA LEU A 7 120.48 67.04 -82.58
C LEU A 7 119.87 66.25 -81.42
N SER A 8 119.33 66.99 -80.45
CA SER A 8 118.78 66.59 -79.16
C SER A 8 117.62 65.58 -79.24
N CYS A 9 117.67 64.53 -78.43
CA CYS A 9 116.50 63.71 -78.09
C CYS A 9 116.02 64.12 -76.69
N GLY A 10 114.90 64.86 -76.61
CA GLY A 10 114.19 65.10 -75.36
C GLY A 10 113.31 63.90 -75.04
N ILE A 11 113.60 63.22 -73.93
CA ILE A 11 112.72 62.20 -73.35
C ILE A 11 111.70 62.97 -72.49
N GLN A 12 110.44 63.06 -72.94
CA GLN A 12 109.35 63.42 -72.03
C GLN A 12 108.84 62.13 -71.38
N GLN A 13 109.12 61.96 -70.09
CA GLN A 13 108.34 61.08 -69.23
C GLN A 13 106.98 61.76 -69.00
N GLU A 14 105.90 61.15 -69.46
CA GLU A 14 104.56 61.50 -69.03
C GLU A 14 104.34 60.95 -67.62
N THR A 15 104.15 61.86 -66.66
CA THR A 15 103.76 61.57 -65.30
C THR A 15 102.33 61.05 -65.31
N LYS A 16 102.14 59.75 -65.03
CA LYS A 16 100.83 59.17 -64.72
C LYS A 16 100.39 59.74 -63.36
N ILE A 17 99.47 60.69 -63.36
CA ILE A 17 98.82 61.20 -62.14
C ILE A 17 97.96 60.05 -61.61
N GLY A 18 98.30 59.50 -60.46
CA GLY A 18 97.38 58.63 -59.71
C GLY A 18 96.30 59.52 -59.11
N VAL A 19 95.04 59.27 -59.47
CA VAL A 19 93.90 59.85 -58.76
C VAL A 19 93.89 59.18 -57.38
N TYR A 20 93.94 59.98 -56.32
CA TYR A 20 93.83 59.51 -54.95
C TYR A 20 92.34 59.29 -54.66
N ASN A 21 91.92 58.04 -54.43
CA ASN A 21 90.56 57.74 -54.00
C ASN A 21 90.37 58.24 -52.55
N GLN A 22 89.23 58.86 -52.26
CA GLN A 22 88.91 59.35 -50.91
C GLN A 22 87.89 58.44 -50.23
N THR A 23 87.86 58.40 -48.91
CA THR A 23 86.83 57.64 -48.17
C THR A 23 85.48 58.34 -48.29
N PRO A 24 84.38 57.61 -48.53
CA PRO A 24 83.06 58.19 -48.57
C PRO A 24 82.64 58.75 -47.19
N ASN A 25 81.69 59.68 -47.20
CA ASN A 25 81.05 60.20 -45.99
C ASN A 25 79.69 59.54 -45.79
N ALA A 26 79.34 59.22 -44.55
CA ALA A 26 78.03 58.69 -44.19
C ALA A 26 77.60 59.27 -42.84
N ALA A 27 76.34 59.63 -42.73
CA ALA A 27 75.74 60.08 -41.47
C ALA A 27 74.29 59.59 -41.35
N ILE A 28 73.98 58.90 -40.26
CA ILE A 28 72.63 58.55 -39.83
C ILE A 28 72.02 59.80 -39.19
N LEU A 29 70.89 60.24 -39.72
CA LEU A 29 70.17 61.44 -39.28
C LEU A 29 69.00 61.12 -38.36
N SER A 30 68.37 59.96 -38.55
CA SER A 30 67.29 59.43 -37.72
C SER A 30 67.37 57.90 -37.74
N PRO A 31 67.11 57.20 -36.62
CA PRO A 31 66.92 57.75 -35.27
C PRO A 31 68.19 58.43 -34.72
N VAL A 32 68.09 59.15 -33.61
CA VAL A 32 69.25 59.70 -32.88
C VAL A 32 69.71 58.74 -31.78
N ASP A 33 70.95 58.87 -31.32
CA ASP A 33 71.48 58.04 -30.23
C ASP A 33 70.57 58.08 -28.99
N ASP A 34 70.48 56.92 -28.34
CA ASP A 34 69.66 56.64 -27.15
C ASP A 34 68.14 56.74 -27.38
N SER A 35 67.67 56.73 -28.63
CA SER A 35 66.23 56.68 -28.92
C SER A 35 65.62 55.35 -28.43
N THR A 36 64.47 55.44 -27.79
CA THR A 36 63.70 54.29 -27.31
C THR A 36 62.45 54.09 -28.15
N PHE A 37 62.17 52.85 -28.51
CA PHE A 37 60.95 52.42 -29.21
C PHE A 37 60.37 51.19 -28.52
N ASP A 38 59.09 50.92 -28.71
CA ASP A 38 58.47 49.69 -28.21
C ASP A 38 58.51 48.58 -29.29
N GLU A 39 58.51 47.30 -28.89
CA GLU A 39 58.45 46.17 -29.83
C GLU A 39 57.30 46.36 -30.84
N GLY A 40 57.58 46.15 -32.14
CA GLY A 40 56.61 46.35 -33.22
C GLY A 40 56.34 47.81 -33.63
N GLN A 41 56.95 48.81 -32.97
CA GLN A 41 56.87 50.20 -33.39
C GLN A 41 57.63 50.42 -34.71
N VAL A 42 57.01 51.10 -35.68
CA VAL A 42 57.68 51.47 -36.93
C VAL A 42 58.74 52.54 -36.66
N ILE A 43 59.99 52.23 -37.00
CA ILE A 43 61.16 53.11 -36.87
C ILE A 43 61.57 53.57 -38.26
N GLU A 44 61.67 54.89 -38.46
CA GLU A 44 62.14 55.50 -39.70
C GLU A 44 63.65 55.81 -39.61
N PHE A 45 64.41 55.18 -40.51
CA PHE A 45 65.83 55.39 -40.70
C PHE A 45 66.07 56.36 -41.85
N SER A 46 66.73 57.48 -41.56
CA SER A 46 67.17 58.47 -42.54
C SER A 46 68.68 58.60 -42.45
N ALA A 47 69.37 58.58 -43.58
CA ALA A 47 70.81 58.80 -43.64
C ALA A 47 71.21 59.57 -44.90
N VAL A 48 72.41 60.15 -44.88
CA VAL A 48 73.02 60.80 -46.04
C VAL A 48 74.38 60.19 -46.33
N VAL A 49 74.67 59.99 -47.61
CA VAL A 49 75.96 59.49 -48.10
C VAL A 49 76.47 60.40 -49.22
N ASP A 50 77.76 60.69 -49.23
CA ASP A 50 78.38 61.56 -50.23
C ASP A 50 79.85 61.19 -50.44
N ASP A 51 80.36 61.42 -51.66
CA ASP A 51 81.76 61.23 -52.02
C ASP A 51 82.16 62.17 -53.15
N ASP A 52 83.42 62.60 -53.15
CA ASP A 52 83.94 63.56 -54.15
C ASP A 52 84.02 62.96 -55.57
N PHE A 53 84.10 61.63 -55.71
CA PHE A 53 84.41 60.95 -56.97
C PHE A 53 83.47 59.81 -57.35
N THR A 54 82.63 59.32 -56.43
CA THR A 54 81.68 58.23 -56.62
C THR A 54 80.25 58.74 -56.50
N SER A 55 79.40 58.47 -57.50
CA SER A 55 77.97 58.81 -57.38
C SER A 55 77.32 58.00 -56.26
N PRO A 56 76.38 58.55 -55.47
CA PRO A 56 75.69 57.78 -54.43
C PRO A 56 75.07 56.46 -54.94
N SER A 57 74.56 56.44 -56.17
CA SER A 57 73.97 55.25 -56.79
C SER A 57 74.97 54.13 -57.10
N GLU A 58 76.26 54.42 -57.08
CA GLU A 58 77.37 53.50 -57.36
C GLU A 58 78.01 52.99 -56.05
N MET A 59 77.60 53.51 -54.89
CA MET A 59 78.06 53.07 -53.58
C MET A 59 77.34 51.81 -53.10
N THR A 60 78.07 50.96 -52.39
CA THR A 60 77.49 49.80 -51.70
C THR A 60 77.11 50.19 -50.27
N ILE A 61 75.83 50.00 -49.94
CA ILE A 61 75.27 50.32 -48.62
C ILE A 61 74.88 49.04 -47.90
N LEU A 62 75.25 48.93 -46.62
CA LEU A 62 74.87 47.82 -45.76
C LEU A 62 74.40 48.33 -44.40
N TRP A 63 73.18 47.97 -44.02
CA TRP A 63 72.62 48.22 -42.71
C TRP A 63 72.70 46.95 -41.86
N GLN A 64 73.19 47.06 -40.62
CA GLN A 64 73.29 45.93 -39.70
C GLN A 64 72.89 46.33 -38.29
N SER A 65 72.33 45.38 -37.57
CA SER A 65 72.21 45.40 -36.12
C SER A 65 73.16 44.35 -35.51
N ASP A 66 73.77 44.70 -34.39
CA ASP A 66 74.51 43.78 -33.54
C ASP A 66 73.68 42.62 -32.96
N LEU A 67 72.39 42.84 -32.66
CA LEU A 67 71.50 41.82 -32.09
C LEU A 67 70.86 40.88 -33.14
N GLN A 68 70.58 41.37 -34.35
CA GLN A 68 69.79 40.61 -35.34
C GLN A 68 70.41 40.53 -36.75
N GLY A 69 71.61 41.07 -36.94
CA GLY A 69 72.34 40.97 -38.20
C GLY A 69 71.87 41.96 -39.27
N GLU A 70 71.94 41.56 -40.53
CA GLU A 70 71.67 42.42 -41.69
C GLU A 70 70.20 42.88 -41.73
N LEU A 71 70.00 44.17 -41.97
CA LEU A 71 68.69 44.80 -42.04
C LEU A 71 68.33 45.10 -43.51
N PRO A 72 67.04 45.15 -43.87
CA PRO A 72 66.60 45.30 -45.27
C PRO A 72 67.18 46.54 -45.98
N GLY A 73 67.28 47.67 -45.26
CA GLY A 73 67.82 48.92 -45.78
C GLY A 73 67.08 49.49 -46.99
N ALA A 74 67.66 50.54 -47.60
CA ALA A 74 67.29 51.05 -48.91
C ALA A 74 68.52 51.64 -49.62
N PRO A 75 68.56 51.61 -50.97
CA PRO A 75 69.61 52.28 -51.72
C PRO A 75 69.51 53.82 -51.58
N PRO A 76 70.63 54.55 -51.76
CA PRO A 76 70.61 56.01 -51.72
C PRO A 76 69.96 56.59 -52.98
N SER A 77 69.32 57.75 -52.83
CA SER A 77 68.87 58.58 -53.95
C SER A 77 70.04 59.20 -54.71
N GLN A 78 69.76 59.83 -55.87
CA GLN A 78 70.79 60.57 -56.63
C GLN A 78 71.42 61.73 -55.83
N GLU A 79 70.73 62.21 -54.80
CA GLU A 79 71.20 63.28 -53.91
C GLU A 79 71.90 62.74 -52.64
N GLY A 80 72.09 61.42 -52.53
CA GLY A 80 72.75 60.80 -51.38
C GLY A 80 71.84 60.48 -50.19
N ASN A 81 70.55 60.85 -50.24
CA ASN A 81 69.60 60.57 -49.16
C ASN A 81 69.15 59.09 -49.18
N ILE A 82 69.12 58.44 -48.03
CA ILE A 82 68.58 57.10 -47.79
C ILE A 82 67.39 57.25 -46.83
N LEU A 83 66.25 56.64 -47.15
CA LEU A 83 65.07 56.60 -46.30
C LEU A 83 64.42 55.21 -46.35
N TRP A 84 64.26 54.59 -45.18
CA TRP A 84 63.56 53.30 -45.04
C TRP A 84 63.00 53.15 -43.63
N SER A 85 62.11 52.18 -43.42
CA SER A 85 61.52 51.92 -42.11
C SER A 85 61.40 50.44 -41.80
N THR A 86 61.45 50.08 -40.52
CA THR A 86 61.19 48.71 -40.05
C THR A 86 60.45 48.73 -38.71
N ALA A 87 59.63 47.72 -38.46
CA ALA A 87 59.02 47.42 -37.16
C ALA A 87 59.57 46.12 -36.55
N ASN A 88 60.46 45.43 -37.26
CA ASN A 88 60.90 44.08 -36.94
C ASN A 88 62.28 44.10 -36.26
N LEU A 89 62.49 44.99 -35.29
CA LEU A 89 63.66 44.94 -34.41
C LEU A 89 63.31 44.14 -33.16
N LEU A 90 64.15 43.18 -32.79
CA LEU A 90 64.00 42.37 -31.58
C LEU A 90 64.05 43.26 -30.32
N PRO A 91 63.41 42.88 -29.20
CA PRO A 91 63.60 43.60 -27.93
C PRO A 91 65.07 43.61 -27.49
N GLY A 92 65.53 44.76 -26.99
CA GLY A 92 66.89 44.94 -26.51
C GLY A 92 67.56 46.22 -27.04
N THR A 93 68.80 46.43 -26.61
CA THR A 93 69.60 47.57 -27.05
C THR A 93 70.37 47.20 -28.32
N HIS A 94 70.09 47.89 -29.42
CA HIS A 94 70.76 47.70 -30.71
C HIS A 94 71.80 48.78 -30.97
N VAL A 95 72.96 48.35 -31.47
CA VAL A 95 73.87 49.20 -32.24
C VAL A 95 73.56 48.99 -33.71
N ILE A 96 72.90 49.97 -34.33
CA ILE A 96 72.62 49.96 -35.76
C ILE A 96 73.78 50.61 -36.48
N SER A 97 74.35 49.92 -37.46
CA SER A 97 75.48 50.42 -38.26
C SER A 97 75.11 50.55 -39.74
N LEU A 98 75.52 51.68 -40.31
CA LEU A 98 75.47 51.98 -41.74
C LEU A 98 76.90 51.91 -42.27
N GLN A 99 77.23 50.89 -43.04
CA GLN A 99 78.49 50.78 -43.75
C GLN A 99 78.32 51.22 -45.21
N VAL A 100 79.23 52.07 -45.68
CA VAL A 100 79.24 52.60 -47.05
C VAL A 100 80.60 52.32 -47.66
N VAL A 101 80.61 51.70 -48.84
CA VAL A 101 81.83 51.37 -49.60
C VAL A 101 81.73 51.99 -50.99
N ASP A 102 82.77 52.72 -51.40
CA ASP A 102 82.86 53.31 -52.74
C ASP A 102 83.36 52.30 -53.81
N GLU A 103 83.41 52.71 -55.07
CA GLU A 103 83.92 51.85 -56.16
C GLU A 103 85.43 51.55 -56.03
N GLY A 104 86.18 52.40 -55.35
CA GLY A 104 87.61 52.20 -55.07
C GLY A 104 87.87 51.23 -53.91
N GLY A 105 86.83 50.82 -53.20
CA GLY A 105 86.88 49.89 -52.07
C GLY A 105 87.17 50.54 -50.72
N GLU A 106 87.22 51.88 -50.64
CA GLU A 106 87.34 52.58 -49.36
C GLU A 106 85.97 52.60 -48.67
N ALA A 107 85.98 52.47 -47.34
CA ALA A 107 84.76 52.27 -46.57
C ALA A 107 84.68 53.23 -45.38
N THR A 108 83.46 53.67 -45.08
CA THR A 108 83.11 54.42 -43.87
C THR A 108 81.98 53.72 -43.14
N GLN A 109 81.87 53.99 -41.84
CA GLN A 109 80.78 53.48 -41.02
C GLN A 109 80.27 54.58 -40.10
N ASP A 110 78.95 54.69 -39.99
CA ASP A 110 78.29 55.44 -38.94
C ASP A 110 77.38 54.52 -38.13
N THR A 111 77.14 54.86 -36.87
CA THR A 111 76.36 54.03 -35.95
C THR A 111 75.37 54.85 -35.14
N VAL A 112 74.22 54.25 -34.85
CA VAL A 112 73.24 54.79 -33.89
C VAL A 112 72.88 53.74 -32.85
N LEU A 113 72.84 54.14 -31.59
CA LEU A 113 72.37 53.33 -30.48
C LEU A 113 70.87 53.55 -30.27
N ILE A 114 70.07 52.48 -30.31
CA ILE A 114 68.63 52.53 -30.00
C ILE A 114 68.24 51.40 -29.05
N ASN A 115 67.16 51.58 -28.30
CA ASN A 115 66.62 50.56 -27.41
C ASN A 115 65.18 50.21 -27.77
N ILE A 116 64.91 48.92 -27.92
CA ILE A 116 63.57 48.38 -28.13
C ILE A 116 63.08 47.82 -26.79
N ASN A 117 62.04 48.43 -26.23
CA ASN A 117 61.39 47.96 -25.01
C ASN A 117 60.56 46.72 -25.32
N ASP A 118 60.75 45.68 -24.51
CA ASP A 118 59.91 44.50 -24.50
C ASP A 118 58.53 44.86 -23.92
N LEU A 119 57.47 44.59 -24.67
CA LEU A 119 56.10 44.80 -24.19
C LEU A 119 55.55 43.46 -23.68
N PRO A 120 54.85 43.44 -22.52
CA PRO A 120 54.23 42.22 -22.03
C PRO A 120 53.19 41.72 -23.04
N ASP A 121 53.35 40.47 -23.47
CA ASP A 121 52.46 39.80 -24.42
C ASP A 121 51.64 38.76 -23.68
N ILE A 122 50.88 39.22 -22.69
CA ILE A 122 50.09 38.31 -21.85
C ILE A 122 48.96 37.74 -22.71
N PRO A 123 48.84 36.40 -22.83
CA PRO A 123 47.77 35.79 -23.60
C PRO A 123 46.40 36.08 -22.98
N ASP A 124 45.41 36.37 -23.82
CA ASP A 124 44.03 36.61 -23.43
C ASP A 124 43.26 35.29 -23.27
N ILE A 125 42.36 35.24 -22.29
CA ILE A 125 41.47 34.10 -22.04
C ILE A 125 40.07 34.55 -21.62
N GLU A 126 39.03 33.98 -22.23
CA GLU A 126 37.62 34.21 -21.94
C GLU A 126 36.90 32.88 -21.71
N VAL A 127 36.05 32.80 -20.69
CA VAL A 127 35.21 31.63 -20.42
C VAL A 127 33.97 31.67 -21.30
N ILE A 128 33.76 30.61 -22.07
CA ILE A 128 32.52 30.38 -22.82
C ILE A 128 31.56 29.50 -22.02
N GLN A 129 32.10 28.50 -21.31
CA GLN A 129 31.34 27.61 -20.43
C GLN A 129 32.22 27.16 -19.25
N PRO A 130 31.72 27.19 -18.00
CA PRO A 130 30.34 27.49 -17.57
C PRO A 130 29.99 28.99 -17.61
N LEU A 131 28.69 29.29 -17.78
CA LEU A 131 28.11 30.61 -17.59
C LEU A 131 27.76 30.84 -16.11
N SER A 132 27.49 32.10 -15.75
CA SER A 132 27.08 32.44 -14.39
C SER A 132 25.74 31.79 -14.04
N GLY A 133 25.74 30.97 -12.98
CA GLY A 133 24.56 30.25 -12.50
C GLY A 133 24.46 28.81 -13.00
N ASP A 134 25.36 28.36 -13.87
CA ASP A 134 25.43 26.95 -14.26
C ASP A 134 25.81 26.09 -13.04
N PHE A 135 25.17 24.93 -12.97
CA PHE A 135 25.44 23.90 -11.97
C PHE A 135 25.39 22.52 -12.62
N GLY A 136 25.87 21.54 -11.87
CA GLY A 136 25.93 20.15 -12.24
C GLY A 136 25.51 19.23 -11.11
N TYR A 137 25.55 17.95 -11.41
CA TYR A 137 25.12 16.84 -10.59
C TYR A 137 26.27 15.86 -10.45
N GLU A 138 26.32 15.19 -9.32
CA GLU A 138 27.33 14.18 -9.04
C GLU A 138 27.42 13.12 -10.14
N GLY A 139 28.64 12.83 -10.61
CA GLY A 139 28.90 11.75 -11.57
C GLY A 139 28.65 12.10 -13.04
N GLU A 140 28.13 13.29 -13.34
CA GLU A 140 27.89 13.75 -14.71
C GLU A 140 29.12 14.42 -15.35
N TYR A 141 29.22 14.33 -16.68
CA TYR A 141 30.28 14.99 -17.46
C TYR A 141 29.86 16.40 -17.85
N TYR A 142 30.73 17.37 -17.58
CA TYR A 142 30.55 18.77 -17.98
C TYR A 142 31.63 19.21 -18.94
N THR A 143 31.23 19.85 -20.04
CA THR A 143 32.13 20.45 -21.01
C THR A 143 32.50 21.87 -20.58
N PHE A 144 33.79 22.10 -20.34
CA PHE A 144 34.37 23.40 -20.07
C PHE A 144 34.97 23.96 -21.35
N ILE A 145 34.69 25.22 -21.67
CA ILE A 145 35.11 25.83 -22.93
C ILE A 145 35.66 27.22 -22.67
N VAL A 146 36.83 27.51 -23.25
CA VAL A 146 37.45 28.84 -23.28
C VAL A 146 37.78 29.27 -24.70
N GLN A 147 37.83 30.59 -24.88
CA GLN A 147 38.46 31.24 -26.01
C GLN A 147 39.81 31.80 -25.55
N VAL A 148 40.87 31.48 -26.26
CA VAL A 148 42.21 32.04 -26.02
C VAL A 148 42.72 32.76 -27.26
N GLY A 149 43.66 33.68 -27.06
CA GLY A 149 44.35 34.38 -28.13
C GLY A 149 45.60 35.07 -27.62
N ASP A 150 46.52 35.32 -28.52
CA ASP A 150 47.79 35.99 -28.25
C ASP A 150 48.20 36.78 -29.50
N ALA A 151 48.95 37.88 -29.32
CA ALA A 151 49.28 38.76 -30.43
C ALA A 151 50.44 38.21 -31.29
N PHE A 152 51.30 37.37 -30.73
CA PHE A 152 52.52 36.90 -31.38
C PHE A 152 52.66 35.37 -31.43
N ASP A 153 51.92 34.63 -30.60
CA ASP A 153 51.83 33.17 -30.63
C ASP A 153 50.54 32.68 -31.32
N ALA A 154 50.65 31.65 -32.17
CA ALA A 154 49.47 31.00 -32.73
C ALA A 154 48.69 30.29 -31.61
N PRO A 155 47.35 30.21 -31.67
CA PRO A 155 46.58 29.62 -30.58
C PRO A 155 46.95 28.16 -30.26
N GLU A 156 47.37 27.39 -31.27
CA GLU A 156 47.80 25.99 -31.13
C GLU A 156 49.12 25.84 -30.32
N ASP A 157 49.91 26.91 -30.20
CA ASP A 157 51.17 26.94 -29.45
C ASP A 157 50.97 27.37 -27.98
N LEU A 158 49.75 27.78 -27.60
CA LEU A 158 49.42 28.18 -26.24
C LEU A 158 49.19 26.96 -25.32
N SER A 159 49.65 27.06 -24.08
CA SER A 159 49.44 26.03 -23.05
C SER A 159 48.28 26.41 -22.13
N ILE A 160 47.24 25.58 -22.08
CA ILE A 160 46.02 25.86 -21.31
C ILE A 160 45.87 24.83 -20.18
N LYS A 161 45.41 25.31 -19.02
CA LYS A 161 45.21 24.49 -17.82
C LYS A 161 43.98 24.95 -17.05
N PHE A 162 43.13 24.01 -16.65
CA PHE A 162 41.97 24.26 -15.79
C PHE A 162 42.16 23.57 -14.44
N SER A 163 41.85 24.29 -13.37
CA SER A 163 41.89 23.79 -12.00
C SER A 163 40.68 24.23 -11.19
N SER A 164 40.43 23.50 -10.11
CA SER A 164 39.32 23.65 -9.17
C SER A 164 39.89 23.75 -7.76
N ASN A 165 39.31 24.59 -6.90
CA ASN A 165 39.67 24.67 -5.49
C ASN A 165 39.42 23.36 -4.71
N VAL A 166 38.53 22.49 -5.21
CA VAL A 166 38.16 21.21 -4.59
C VAL A 166 38.96 20.06 -5.19
N ASP A 167 39.00 19.97 -6.52
CA ASP A 167 39.55 18.81 -7.24
C ASP A 167 40.99 19.03 -7.73
N GLY A 168 41.51 20.25 -7.61
CA GLY A 168 42.80 20.62 -8.17
C GLY A 168 42.77 20.67 -9.69
N ASP A 169 43.88 20.31 -10.32
CA ASP A 169 44.02 20.35 -11.77
C ASP A 169 43.24 19.19 -12.41
N PHE A 170 42.26 19.50 -13.24
CA PHE A 170 41.39 18.49 -13.85
C PHE A 170 41.53 18.41 -15.37
N CYS A 171 42.12 19.42 -16.01
CA CYS A 171 42.22 19.44 -17.48
C CYS A 171 43.35 20.32 -18.03
N THR A 172 43.90 19.92 -19.18
CA THR A 172 44.85 20.71 -19.99
C THR A 172 44.46 20.61 -21.48
N PRO A 173 43.46 21.38 -21.93
CA PRO A 173 42.97 21.27 -23.30
C PRO A 173 43.94 21.93 -24.29
N LEU A 174 43.87 21.51 -25.55
CA LEU A 174 44.58 22.17 -26.65
C LEU A 174 43.60 23.09 -27.39
N ALA A 175 44.04 24.29 -27.75
CA ALA A 175 43.26 25.16 -28.60
C ALA A 175 43.33 24.72 -30.07
N ASP A 176 42.23 24.92 -30.80
CA ASP A 176 42.22 24.79 -32.26
C ASP A 176 42.76 26.07 -32.94
N SER A 177 42.86 26.05 -34.27
CA SER A 177 43.28 27.20 -35.09
C SER A 177 42.45 28.49 -34.89
N THR A 178 41.28 28.40 -34.25
CA THR A 178 40.41 29.54 -33.93
C THR A 178 40.60 30.04 -32.50
N GLY A 179 41.45 29.38 -31.71
CA GLY A 179 41.68 29.68 -30.30
C GLY A 179 40.64 29.09 -29.35
N ARG A 180 39.77 28.20 -29.83
CA ARG A 180 38.79 27.53 -28.96
C ARG A 180 39.42 26.30 -28.34
N ALA A 181 39.33 26.17 -27.02
CA ALA A 181 39.78 25.00 -26.28
C ALA A 181 38.66 24.46 -25.39
N SER A 182 38.51 23.14 -25.35
CA SER A 182 37.45 22.51 -24.56
C SER A 182 37.89 21.19 -23.95
N CYS A 183 37.29 20.83 -22.82
CA CYS A 183 37.39 19.48 -22.28
C CYS A 183 36.22 19.11 -21.39
N ASP A 184 35.98 17.81 -21.30
CA ASP A 184 34.96 17.22 -20.44
C ASP A 184 35.60 16.75 -19.13
N ALA A 185 34.96 17.05 -18.00
CA ALA A 185 35.39 16.57 -16.70
C ALA A 185 34.20 16.27 -15.79
N ILE A 186 34.42 15.37 -14.83
CA ILE A 186 33.54 15.12 -13.69
C ILE A 186 34.17 15.85 -12.51
N LEU A 187 33.40 16.68 -11.83
CA LEU A 187 33.81 17.40 -10.62
C LEU A 187 33.14 16.76 -9.40
N SER A 188 33.80 16.79 -8.23
CA SER A 188 33.24 16.24 -6.98
C SER A 188 32.09 17.09 -6.46
N VAL A 189 31.22 16.57 -5.59
CA VAL A 189 30.15 17.40 -4.97
C VAL A 189 30.75 18.53 -4.13
N ASN A 190 30.61 19.77 -4.61
CA ASN A 190 30.80 21.01 -3.85
C ASN A 190 30.56 22.27 -4.70
N ASN A 191 30.82 23.44 -4.09
CA ASN A 191 30.99 24.69 -4.79
C ASN A 191 32.43 24.83 -5.31
N HIS A 192 32.60 24.84 -6.63
CA HIS A 192 33.90 24.99 -7.28
C HIS A 192 34.18 26.44 -7.69
N GLU A 193 35.34 26.94 -7.28
CA GLU A 193 36.01 28.09 -7.87
C GLU A 193 37.03 27.56 -8.90
N LEU A 194 36.69 27.70 -10.17
CA LEU A 194 37.50 27.24 -11.30
C LEU A 194 38.49 28.32 -11.70
N THR A 195 39.76 27.95 -11.80
CA THR A 195 40.84 28.80 -12.34
C THR A 195 41.28 28.24 -13.68
N MET A 196 41.10 29.02 -14.74
CA MET A 196 41.53 28.68 -16.10
C MET A 196 42.70 29.58 -16.48
N THR A 197 43.83 28.99 -16.85
CA THR A 197 45.07 29.69 -17.17
C THR A 197 45.55 29.36 -18.57
N VAL A 198 46.09 30.35 -19.26
CA VAL A 198 46.77 30.20 -20.55
C VAL A 198 48.18 30.79 -20.46
N SER A 199 49.15 30.10 -21.06
CA SER A 199 50.56 30.52 -21.09
C SER A 199 51.10 30.55 -22.51
N ASN A 200 51.86 31.58 -22.86
CA ASN A 200 52.49 31.75 -24.16
C ASN A 200 53.90 31.10 -24.22
N SER A 201 54.58 31.20 -25.36
CA SER A 201 55.92 30.64 -25.56
C SER A 201 57.02 31.29 -24.69
N ARG A 202 56.77 32.53 -24.25
CA ARG A 202 57.61 33.31 -23.33
C ARG A 202 57.33 33.02 -21.84
N GLN A 203 56.39 32.12 -21.53
CA GLN A 203 55.93 31.78 -20.17
C GLN A 203 55.16 32.89 -19.44
N GLU A 204 54.62 33.86 -20.17
CA GLU A 204 53.69 34.85 -19.64
C GLU A 204 52.30 34.23 -19.54
N THR A 205 51.53 34.59 -18.50
CA THR A 205 50.29 33.89 -18.17
C THR A 205 49.08 34.80 -18.00
N GLY A 206 47.99 34.45 -18.67
CA GLY A 206 46.65 34.98 -18.46
C GLY A 206 45.80 34.03 -17.62
N ALA A 207 44.86 34.55 -16.85
CA ALA A 207 43.96 33.74 -16.02
C ALA A 207 42.56 34.33 -15.90
N VAL A 208 41.55 33.47 -15.84
CA VAL A 208 40.15 33.82 -15.61
C VAL A 208 39.52 32.87 -14.59
N LEU A 209 38.54 33.37 -13.84
CA LEU A 209 37.80 32.61 -12.82
C LEU A 209 36.36 32.34 -13.26
N ALA A 210 35.84 31.16 -12.91
CA ALA A 210 34.44 30.81 -13.03
C ALA A 210 33.97 30.07 -11.77
N VAL A 211 32.66 30.10 -11.51
CA VAL A 211 32.05 29.33 -10.41
C VAL A 211 31.17 28.25 -11.01
N PHE A 212 31.23 27.05 -10.45
CA PHE A 212 30.40 25.92 -10.86
C PHE A 212 29.98 25.12 -9.63
N HIS A 213 28.69 24.84 -9.47
CA HIS A 213 28.15 24.13 -8.32
C HIS A 213 27.86 22.69 -8.72
N VAL A 214 28.34 21.69 -7.98
CA VAL A 214 27.96 20.29 -8.17
C VAL A 214 27.14 19.84 -6.97
N LEU A 215 25.89 19.45 -7.22
CA LEU A 215 24.95 18.97 -6.20
C LEU A 215 25.03 17.45 -6.08
N ALA A 216 24.88 16.92 -4.87
CA ALA A 216 24.63 15.49 -4.68
C ALA A 216 23.20 15.17 -5.15
N ALA A 217 22.96 13.92 -5.57
CA ALA A 217 21.61 13.49 -5.94
C ALA A 217 20.60 13.71 -4.80
N GLN A 218 21.02 13.48 -3.56
CA GLN A 218 20.20 13.55 -2.34
C GLN A 218 19.92 14.98 -1.83
N ASP A 219 20.45 15.99 -2.54
CA ASP A 219 20.24 17.42 -2.27
C ASP A 219 19.24 18.04 -3.26
N ILE A 220 18.63 17.24 -4.12
CA ILE A 220 17.63 17.65 -5.09
C ILE A 220 16.26 17.34 -4.51
N ASP A 221 15.38 18.32 -4.52
CA ASP A 221 13.96 18.17 -4.21
C ASP A 221 13.27 17.72 -5.51
N ASP A 222 13.08 16.41 -5.65
CA ASP A 222 12.72 15.77 -6.92
C ASP A 222 11.20 15.92 -7.22
N ASP A 223 10.37 16.04 -6.18
CA ASP A 223 8.92 16.21 -6.29
C ASP A 223 8.40 17.65 -6.03
N GLY A 224 9.22 18.51 -5.43
CA GLY A 224 8.95 19.93 -5.23
C GLY A 224 8.20 20.29 -3.95
N ASP A 225 8.18 19.43 -2.93
CA ASP A 225 7.54 19.72 -1.64
C ASP A 225 8.40 20.55 -0.67
N GLY A 226 9.69 20.72 -1.00
CA GLY A 226 10.65 21.50 -0.24
C GLY A 226 11.54 20.70 0.72
N TYR A 227 11.41 19.39 0.75
CA TYR A 227 12.30 18.45 1.43
C TYR A 227 13.17 17.71 0.40
N THR A 228 14.23 17.07 0.88
CA THR A 228 15.08 16.21 0.05
C THR A 228 15.44 14.98 0.87
N GLU A 229 15.98 13.93 0.24
CA GLU A 229 16.45 12.72 0.95
C GLU A 229 17.36 13.06 2.15
N ASN A 230 18.28 14.01 1.99
CA ASN A 230 19.17 14.46 3.07
C ASN A 230 18.48 15.29 4.18
N GLN A 231 17.30 15.84 3.91
CA GLN A 231 16.50 16.60 4.87
C GLN A 231 15.50 15.75 5.64
N GLY A 232 15.49 14.43 5.39
CA GLY A 232 14.65 13.46 6.08
C GLY A 232 13.43 13.03 5.28
N ASP A 233 13.36 13.36 4.00
CA ASP A 233 12.36 12.81 3.09
C ASP A 233 12.61 11.31 2.87
N CYS A 234 11.58 10.51 3.15
CA CYS A 234 11.62 9.07 3.00
C CYS A 234 11.16 8.58 1.61
N ASP A 235 10.53 9.44 0.80
CA ASP A 235 10.23 9.23 -0.62
C ASP A 235 10.19 10.56 -1.39
N ASP A 236 11.38 11.11 -1.70
CA ASP A 236 11.63 12.37 -2.45
C ASP A 236 11.10 12.35 -3.90
N THR A 237 10.32 11.33 -4.28
CA THR A 237 9.62 11.26 -5.56
C THR A 237 8.12 11.48 -5.44
N ASN A 238 7.62 11.70 -4.22
CA ASN A 238 6.23 11.85 -3.89
C ASN A 238 5.97 12.94 -2.85
N SER A 239 5.51 14.10 -3.33
CA SER A 239 5.25 15.33 -2.53
C SER A 239 4.21 15.21 -1.39
N ALA A 240 3.63 14.02 -1.19
CA ALA A 240 2.74 13.71 -0.07
C ALA A 240 3.48 13.04 1.10
N ILE A 241 4.69 12.51 0.86
CA ILE A 241 5.49 11.79 1.82
C ILE A 241 6.68 12.68 2.16
N HIS A 242 6.64 13.32 3.32
CA HIS A 242 7.71 14.22 3.75
C HIS A 242 7.64 14.48 5.26
N PRO A 243 8.72 14.97 5.89
CA PRO A 243 8.72 15.28 7.31
C PRO A 243 7.52 16.13 7.77
N ASN A 244 6.73 15.62 8.72
CA ASN A 244 5.52 16.25 9.25
C ASN A 244 4.35 16.38 8.25
N ALA A 245 4.28 15.56 7.20
CA ALA A 245 3.06 15.41 6.41
C ALA A 245 1.91 14.91 7.31
N PRO A 246 0.63 15.19 6.97
CA PRO A 246 -0.48 14.48 7.58
C PRO A 246 -0.47 13.02 7.13
N GLU A 247 -0.52 12.10 8.09
CA GLU A 247 -0.77 10.67 7.84
C GLU A 247 -2.11 10.47 7.13
N VAL A 248 -2.16 9.43 6.29
CA VAL A 248 -3.39 8.94 5.64
C VAL A 248 -3.34 7.42 5.68
N GLY A 249 -4.38 6.75 6.18
CA GLY A 249 -4.45 5.28 6.34
C GLY A 249 -4.20 4.47 5.04
N ASN A 250 -2.93 4.35 4.65
CA ASN A 250 -2.49 3.85 3.36
C ASN A 250 -1.32 2.87 3.46
N GLY A 251 -0.81 2.64 4.67
CA GLY A 251 0.26 1.70 4.96
C GLY A 251 1.65 2.29 4.71
N VAL A 252 1.76 3.61 4.65
CA VAL A 252 3.00 4.35 4.42
C VAL A 252 3.22 5.32 5.59
N ASP A 253 4.49 5.54 5.92
CA ASP A 253 4.93 6.56 6.89
C ASP A 253 4.97 7.90 6.13
N ASP A 254 3.82 8.58 6.02
CA ASP A 254 3.70 9.81 5.21
C ASP A 254 4.53 10.95 5.83
N ASP A 255 4.63 11.01 7.16
CA ASP A 255 5.32 12.07 7.89
C ASP A 255 6.81 11.80 8.18
N CYS A 256 7.30 10.64 7.74
CA CYS A 256 8.66 10.13 7.88
C CYS A 256 9.18 10.10 9.34
N ASN A 257 8.30 9.88 10.34
CA ASN A 257 8.68 9.80 11.75
C ASN A 257 9.04 8.37 12.21
N GLY A 258 8.86 7.36 11.35
CA GLY A 258 9.15 5.95 11.61
C GLY A 258 7.97 5.17 12.21
N GLN A 259 6.79 5.78 12.28
CA GLN A 259 5.51 5.12 12.54
C GLN A 259 4.73 5.09 11.22
N ILE A 260 3.73 4.22 11.14
CA ILE A 260 2.93 4.06 9.92
C ILE A 260 1.48 4.28 10.36
N ASP A 261 0.79 5.19 9.68
CA ASP A 261 -0.63 5.49 9.87
C ASP A 261 -0.95 5.79 11.36
N GLU A 262 -0.24 6.74 11.99
CA GLU A 262 -0.54 7.19 13.37
C GLU A 262 -1.40 8.46 13.47
N GLY A 263 -1.97 8.90 12.34
CA GLY A 263 -3.10 9.86 12.30
C GLY A 263 -4.32 9.32 13.03
N ASP A 264 -5.35 10.14 13.24
CA ASP A 264 -6.68 9.72 13.71
C ASP A 264 -7.61 10.31 12.66
N ASP A 265 -7.87 9.53 11.61
CA ASP A 265 -8.38 10.04 10.33
C ASP A 265 -9.86 10.43 10.42
N ASP A 266 -10.62 9.77 11.30
CA ASP A 266 -12.05 10.03 11.51
C ASP A 266 -12.38 10.87 12.76
N GLY A 267 -11.43 11.04 13.68
CA GLY A 267 -11.51 11.90 14.85
C GLY A 267 -12.26 11.30 16.03
N ASP A 268 -12.36 9.98 16.13
CA ASP A 268 -13.00 9.29 17.24
C ASP A 268 -12.08 9.13 18.48
N GLY A 269 -10.78 9.34 18.28
CA GLY A 269 -9.74 9.32 19.29
C GLY A 269 -8.90 8.05 19.33
N TYR A 270 -9.12 7.11 18.40
CA TYR A 270 -8.30 5.92 18.16
C TYR A 270 -7.65 6.00 16.78
N ASN A 271 -6.74 5.07 16.50
CA ASN A 271 -6.13 4.88 15.19
C ASN A 271 -5.61 3.46 15.02
N GLU A 272 -5.12 3.10 13.83
CA GLU A 272 -4.67 1.73 13.55
C GLU A 272 -3.59 1.28 14.54
N SER A 273 -2.67 2.19 14.91
CA SER A 273 -1.61 1.90 15.89
C SER A 273 -2.15 1.66 17.31
N GLN A 274 -3.32 2.22 17.63
CA GLN A 274 -4.03 2.10 18.89
C GLN A 274 -5.04 0.95 18.91
N GLY A 275 -5.18 0.23 17.80
CA GLY A 275 -6.04 -0.94 17.65
C GLY A 275 -7.34 -0.67 16.91
N ASP A 276 -7.49 0.49 16.27
CA ASP A 276 -8.59 0.74 15.36
C ASP A 276 -8.49 -0.18 14.14
N CYS A 277 -9.60 -0.82 13.81
CA CYS A 277 -9.70 -1.76 12.70
C CYS A 277 -10.29 -1.11 11.43
N ASP A 278 -10.87 0.10 11.53
CA ASP A 278 -11.27 0.93 10.40
C ASP A 278 -11.20 2.44 10.77
N ASP A 279 -9.99 3.02 10.73
CA ASP A 279 -9.71 4.44 11.10
C ASP A 279 -10.39 5.49 10.20
N ASN A 280 -11.19 5.05 9.21
CA ASN A 280 -11.99 5.92 8.37
C ASN A 280 -13.46 6.01 8.81
N ASP A 281 -13.89 5.22 9.81
CA ASP A 281 -15.25 5.18 10.31
C ASP A 281 -15.30 5.41 11.83
N PRO A 282 -15.78 6.58 12.30
CA PRO A 282 -15.75 6.96 13.71
C PRO A 282 -16.77 6.21 14.58
N THR A 283 -17.39 5.17 14.02
CA THR A 283 -18.26 4.23 14.72
C THR A 283 -17.58 2.88 14.99
N VAL A 284 -16.43 2.63 14.37
CA VAL A 284 -15.59 1.46 14.55
C VAL A 284 -14.37 1.88 15.36
N SER A 285 -14.22 1.34 16.57
CA SER A 285 -13.01 1.57 17.39
C SER A 285 -12.95 0.67 18.63
N PRO A 286 -11.76 0.50 19.25
CA PRO A 286 -11.58 -0.38 20.40
C PRO A 286 -12.59 -0.18 21.54
N GLY A 287 -13.47 -1.16 21.71
CA GLY A 287 -14.51 -1.16 22.75
C GLY A 287 -15.76 -0.34 22.42
N ALA A 288 -16.00 -0.02 21.14
CA ALA A 288 -17.30 0.43 20.66
C ALA A 288 -18.40 -0.61 20.97
N ALA A 289 -19.66 -0.22 20.77
CA ALA A 289 -20.78 -1.13 20.98
C ALA A 289 -21.21 -1.72 19.64
N GLU A 290 -21.18 -3.05 19.52
CA GLU A 290 -21.62 -3.76 18.33
C GLU A 290 -23.05 -3.38 17.91
N VAL A 291 -23.20 -3.16 16.61
CA VAL A 291 -24.47 -3.08 15.91
C VAL A 291 -24.51 -4.19 14.86
N ALA A 292 -25.69 -4.72 14.55
CA ALA A 292 -25.79 -5.78 13.55
C ALA A 292 -25.66 -5.25 12.11
N ASN A 293 -24.47 -4.78 11.74
CA ASN A 293 -24.10 -4.27 10.41
C ASN A 293 -23.18 -5.25 9.64
N GLY A 294 -22.64 -6.26 10.32
CA GLY A 294 -21.70 -7.23 9.74
C GLY A 294 -20.24 -6.78 9.81
N ASP A 295 -19.96 -5.73 10.56
CA ASP A 295 -18.62 -5.21 10.84
C ASP A 295 -18.23 -5.57 12.29
N ASP A 296 -16.94 -5.54 12.60
CA ASP A 296 -16.41 -5.71 13.97
C ASP A 296 -16.26 -4.30 14.55
N ASP A 297 -17.35 -3.74 15.09
CA ASP A 297 -17.37 -2.33 15.47
C ASP A 297 -16.39 -2.06 16.62
N ASN A 298 -16.13 -3.04 17.48
CA ASN A 298 -15.30 -2.87 18.67
C ASN A 298 -13.87 -3.38 18.55
N CYS A 299 -13.51 -3.91 17.39
CA CYS A 299 -12.20 -4.43 17.03
C CYS A 299 -11.68 -5.56 17.95
N ASP A 300 -12.56 -6.44 18.45
CA ASP A 300 -12.18 -7.59 19.28
C ASP A 300 -11.95 -8.90 18.49
N GLY A 301 -12.27 -8.89 17.20
CA GLY A 301 -12.14 -10.02 16.28
C GLY A 301 -13.40 -10.89 16.15
N GLN A 302 -14.49 -10.51 16.82
CA GLN A 302 -15.83 -11.04 16.60
C GLN A 302 -16.66 -10.02 15.82
N ILE A 303 -17.70 -10.48 15.13
CA ILE A 303 -18.54 -9.63 14.29
C ILE A 303 -19.94 -9.69 14.88
N ASP A 304 -20.52 -8.53 15.18
CA ASP A 304 -21.87 -8.37 15.72
C ASP A 304 -22.12 -9.10 17.06
N GLU A 305 -21.13 -9.38 17.92
CA GLU A 305 -21.38 -10.05 19.20
C GLU A 305 -22.19 -9.19 20.18
N GLY A 306 -23.00 -9.83 21.03
CA GLY A 306 -23.97 -9.11 21.86
C GLY A 306 -25.19 -8.59 21.09
N THR A 307 -25.28 -8.84 19.77
CA THR A 307 -26.44 -8.46 18.95
C THR A 307 -27.41 -9.62 18.74
N VAL A 308 -28.53 -9.34 18.08
CA VAL A 308 -29.59 -10.33 17.78
C VAL A 308 -29.22 -11.37 16.73
N HIS A 309 -28.12 -11.18 15.99
CA HIS A 309 -27.66 -12.09 14.94
C HIS A 309 -26.50 -12.98 15.38
N TRP A 310 -25.98 -12.77 16.59
CA TRP A 310 -24.89 -13.56 17.17
C TRP A 310 -25.43 -14.58 18.17
N ASP A 311 -24.79 -15.75 18.22
CA ASP A 311 -25.03 -16.80 19.21
C ASP A 311 -24.34 -16.41 20.53
N ASN A 312 -25.07 -15.73 21.42
CA ASN A 312 -24.49 -15.05 22.58
C ASN A 312 -24.18 -16.01 23.74
N ASP A 313 -24.78 -17.20 23.78
CA ASP A 313 -24.57 -18.20 24.82
C ASP A 313 -23.85 -19.48 24.34
N GLY A 314 -23.69 -19.64 23.03
CA GLY A 314 -22.88 -20.67 22.40
C GLY A 314 -23.57 -22.01 22.18
N ASP A 315 -24.90 -22.06 22.15
CA ASP A 315 -25.66 -23.30 21.92
C ASP A 315 -25.94 -23.63 20.44
N GLY A 316 -25.55 -22.72 19.54
CA GLY A 316 -25.71 -22.85 18.10
C GLY A 316 -26.91 -22.08 17.53
N PHE A 317 -27.67 -21.36 18.34
CA PHE A 317 -28.83 -20.58 17.93
C PHE A 317 -28.66 -19.09 18.27
N CYS A 318 -29.47 -18.23 17.66
CA CYS A 318 -29.44 -16.79 17.90
C CYS A 318 -30.86 -16.24 17.80
N SER A 319 -31.07 -15.05 18.36
CA SER A 319 -32.39 -14.41 18.43
C SER A 319 -33.02 -14.22 17.05
N THR A 320 -32.23 -13.87 16.03
CA THR A 320 -32.72 -13.60 14.67
C THR A 320 -31.84 -14.26 13.61
N PRO A 321 -32.28 -15.39 13.00
CA PRO A 321 -31.56 -16.00 11.90
C PRO A 321 -31.53 -15.12 10.64
N PRO A 322 -30.50 -15.20 9.78
CA PRO A 322 -29.39 -16.14 9.86
C PRO A 322 -28.40 -15.76 10.97
N CYS A 323 -27.99 -16.75 11.76
CA CYS A 323 -26.98 -16.52 12.78
C CYS A 323 -25.61 -16.37 12.13
N GLN A 324 -24.88 -15.35 12.56
CA GLN A 324 -23.45 -15.28 12.38
C GLN A 324 -22.83 -16.55 13.00
N ASN A 325 -21.82 -17.13 12.35
CA ASN A 325 -21.06 -18.31 12.81
C ASN A 325 -21.79 -19.69 12.94
N THR A 326 -23.11 -19.78 12.77
CA THR A 326 -23.86 -21.07 12.81
C THR A 326 -24.68 -21.34 11.54
N ILE A 327 -25.29 -22.53 11.42
CA ILE A 327 -26.16 -22.93 10.29
C ILE A 327 -27.63 -23.03 10.75
N SER A 328 -28.00 -22.46 11.90
CA SER A 328 -29.37 -22.56 12.39
C SER A 328 -30.31 -21.63 11.61
N SER A 329 -31.52 -22.13 11.37
CA SER A 329 -32.60 -21.40 10.68
C SER A 329 -33.82 -21.17 11.58
N GLN A 330 -33.68 -21.54 12.85
CA GLN A 330 -34.70 -21.41 13.88
C GLN A 330 -34.19 -20.36 14.87
N SER A 331 -35.09 -19.48 15.29
CA SER A 331 -34.81 -18.37 16.20
C SER A 331 -34.79 -18.88 17.64
N ASP A 332 -33.77 -18.46 18.38
CA ASP A 332 -33.72 -18.62 19.81
C ASP A 332 -34.62 -17.58 20.51
N CYS A 333 -35.44 -18.05 21.43
CA CYS A 333 -36.31 -17.23 22.24
C CYS A 333 -35.59 -16.61 23.45
N ASN A 334 -34.41 -17.11 23.84
CA ASN A 334 -33.55 -16.52 24.85
C ASN A 334 -32.05 -16.82 24.63
N ASP A 335 -31.48 -16.10 23.68
CA ASP A 335 -30.07 -16.12 23.23
C ASP A 335 -29.00 -15.83 24.31
N ALA A 336 -29.41 -15.60 25.56
CA ALA A 336 -28.49 -15.38 26.68
C ALA A 336 -28.41 -16.59 27.62
N ASP A 337 -29.08 -17.70 27.30
CA ASP A 337 -29.19 -18.89 28.12
C ASP A 337 -29.17 -20.17 27.26
N ALA A 338 -27.98 -20.79 27.17
CA ALA A 338 -27.69 -21.99 26.37
C ALA A 338 -28.52 -23.26 26.72
N THR A 339 -29.45 -23.15 27.67
CA THR A 339 -30.42 -24.20 28.01
C THR A 339 -31.79 -23.99 27.36
N ILE A 340 -32.01 -22.84 26.72
CA ILE A 340 -33.23 -22.47 26.02
C ILE A 340 -32.88 -22.32 24.54
N TYR A 341 -33.27 -23.28 23.72
CA TYR A 341 -33.00 -23.28 22.29
C TYR A 341 -33.96 -24.17 21.51
N PRO A 342 -34.14 -23.94 20.20
CA PRO A 342 -34.94 -24.81 19.34
C PRO A 342 -34.63 -26.30 19.49
N GLY A 343 -35.57 -27.03 20.08
CA GLY A 343 -35.46 -28.48 20.30
C GLY A 343 -34.85 -28.91 21.64
N ALA A 344 -34.65 -27.99 22.59
CA ALA A 344 -34.38 -28.35 23.98
C ALA A 344 -35.52 -29.20 24.60
N VAL A 345 -35.28 -29.78 25.77
CA VAL A 345 -36.33 -30.49 26.52
C VAL A 345 -37.00 -29.50 27.47
N GLU A 346 -38.33 -29.40 27.40
CA GLU A 346 -39.13 -28.56 28.31
C GLU A 346 -38.89 -28.90 29.79
N VAL A 347 -38.91 -27.90 30.66
CA VAL A 347 -38.74 -28.05 32.11
C VAL A 347 -40.00 -27.56 32.82
N CYS A 348 -40.80 -28.48 33.35
CA CYS A 348 -42.10 -28.12 33.93
C CYS A 348 -42.06 -27.18 35.14
N SER A 349 -40.90 -27.00 35.78
CA SER A 349 -40.77 -26.22 37.02
C SER A 349 -40.47 -24.74 36.81
N ASP A 350 -40.02 -24.32 35.62
CA ASP A 350 -39.57 -22.94 35.38
C ASP A 350 -40.62 -22.05 34.67
N ASN A 351 -41.64 -22.66 34.05
CA ASN A 351 -42.64 -21.98 33.21
C ASN A 351 -41.99 -21.18 32.06
N VAL A 352 -40.89 -21.71 31.52
CA VAL A 352 -40.24 -21.23 30.30
C VAL A 352 -40.61 -22.20 29.16
N ASP A 353 -40.67 -21.67 27.94
CA ASP A 353 -40.70 -22.49 26.72
C ASP A 353 -39.24 -22.73 26.34
N ASN A 354 -38.66 -23.82 26.86
CA ASN A 354 -37.22 -24.07 26.72
C ASN A 354 -36.85 -24.40 25.27
N ASN A 355 -37.79 -24.93 24.49
CA ASN A 355 -37.54 -25.40 23.13
C ASN A 355 -38.01 -24.43 22.04
N CYS A 356 -38.51 -23.27 22.44
CA CYS A 356 -38.96 -22.17 21.60
C CYS A 356 -40.02 -22.54 20.56
N ASN A 357 -40.87 -23.53 20.83
CA ASN A 357 -41.90 -23.97 19.89
C ASN A 357 -43.30 -23.36 20.14
N GLY A 358 -43.42 -22.53 21.18
CA GLY A 358 -44.65 -21.84 21.56
C GLY A 358 -45.50 -22.60 22.58
N THR A 359 -45.05 -23.73 23.13
CA THR A 359 -45.80 -24.53 24.11
C THR A 359 -44.92 -24.99 25.29
N GLN A 360 -45.38 -24.72 26.52
CA GLN A 360 -44.68 -25.16 27.75
C GLN A 360 -45.14 -26.54 28.24
N ASN A 361 -46.36 -26.95 27.87
CA ASN A 361 -46.93 -28.22 28.34
C ASN A 361 -46.69 -29.32 27.31
N GLU A 362 -45.56 -30.01 27.46
CA GLU A 362 -45.14 -31.05 26.54
C GLU A 362 -45.03 -32.43 27.15
N GLN A 363 -45.19 -33.42 26.27
CA GLN A 363 -45.06 -34.81 26.63
C GLN A 363 -43.60 -35.14 26.92
N ASN A 364 -43.34 -35.77 28.05
CA ASN A 364 -42.01 -36.19 28.51
C ASN A 364 -41.05 -35.03 28.84
N ALA A 365 -41.59 -33.86 29.19
CA ALA A 365 -40.82 -32.75 29.75
C ALA A 365 -40.05 -33.17 31.02
N PHE A 366 -38.95 -32.50 31.35
CA PHE A 366 -38.19 -32.76 32.55
C PHE A 366 -39.00 -32.39 33.81
N ASN A 367 -38.95 -33.25 34.84
CA ASN A 367 -39.76 -33.13 36.06
C ASN A 367 -41.29 -33.10 35.83
N CYS A 368 -41.78 -33.69 34.75
CA CYS A 368 -43.22 -33.84 34.49
C CYS A 368 -43.91 -34.77 35.51
N THR A 369 -45.24 -34.62 35.60
CA THR A 369 -46.12 -35.50 36.37
C THR A 369 -46.85 -36.44 35.42
N TYR A 370 -47.02 -37.69 35.81
CA TYR A 370 -47.77 -38.67 35.03
C TYR A 370 -49.27 -38.48 35.22
N TYR A 371 -49.97 -38.21 34.12
CA TYR A 371 -51.42 -38.11 34.05
C TYR A 371 -52.00 -39.27 33.24
N TYR A 372 -53.17 -39.72 33.63
CA TYR A 372 -53.99 -40.71 32.93
C TYR A 372 -55.13 -39.98 32.20
N HIS A 373 -55.63 -40.65 31.16
CA HIS A 373 -56.75 -40.18 30.36
C HIS A 373 -58.05 -40.23 31.18
N ASP A 374 -58.77 -39.12 31.25
CA ASP A 374 -60.10 -38.95 31.86
C ASP A 374 -61.03 -38.38 30.78
N TYR A 375 -61.66 -39.27 30.02
CA TYR A 375 -62.42 -38.92 28.83
C TYR A 375 -63.83 -38.42 29.16
N ASP A 376 -64.43 -38.92 30.24
CA ASP A 376 -65.80 -38.57 30.64
C ASP A 376 -65.88 -37.47 31.72
N GLY A 377 -64.72 -37.08 32.28
CA GLY A 377 -64.54 -35.91 33.14
C GLY A 377 -64.97 -36.14 34.59
N ASP A 378 -64.85 -37.36 35.10
CA ASP A 378 -65.26 -37.73 36.46
C ASP A 378 -64.13 -37.70 37.51
N ASN A 379 -62.91 -37.37 37.07
CA ASN A 379 -61.65 -37.33 37.82
C ASN A 379 -61.01 -38.71 38.11
N TYR A 380 -61.43 -39.75 37.42
CA TYR A 380 -60.83 -41.07 37.49
C TYR A 380 -60.24 -41.44 36.13
N GLY A 381 -59.00 -41.96 36.14
CA GLY A 381 -58.28 -42.22 34.89
C GLY A 381 -58.41 -43.66 34.42
N ASP A 382 -58.46 -43.87 33.11
CA ASP A 382 -58.58 -45.20 32.50
C ASP A 382 -57.33 -46.06 32.74
N SER A 383 -57.53 -47.22 33.36
CA SER A 383 -56.48 -48.24 33.57
C SER A 383 -55.97 -48.90 32.27
N ASN A 384 -56.70 -48.79 31.16
CA ASN A 384 -56.35 -49.38 29.87
C ASN A 384 -55.34 -48.54 29.08
N TYR A 385 -55.17 -47.26 29.41
CA TYR A 385 -54.19 -46.37 28.80
C TYR A 385 -52.96 -46.21 29.71
N SER A 386 -51.79 -46.12 29.09
CA SER A 386 -50.57 -45.76 29.82
C SER A 386 -50.61 -44.29 30.20
N ALA A 387 -50.24 -43.97 31.44
CA ALA A 387 -50.03 -42.58 31.81
C ALA A 387 -48.95 -41.94 30.94
N GLU A 388 -49.17 -40.68 30.62
CA GLU A 388 -48.23 -39.83 29.89
C GLU A 388 -47.74 -38.74 30.81
N CYS A 389 -46.50 -38.32 30.61
CA CYS A 389 -45.85 -37.38 31.49
C CYS A 389 -45.98 -35.96 30.94
N TRP A 390 -46.67 -35.08 31.67
CA TRP A 390 -46.99 -33.71 31.26
C TRP A 390 -46.66 -32.70 32.37
N CYS A 391 -46.53 -31.42 32.02
CA CYS A 391 -46.29 -30.36 33.00
C CYS A 391 -47.56 -29.93 33.73
N SER A 392 -48.70 -29.99 33.06
CA SER A 392 -50.02 -29.71 33.61
C SER A 392 -51.09 -30.64 33.03
N PRO A 393 -52.25 -30.77 33.70
CA PRO A 393 -53.43 -31.45 33.16
C PRO A 393 -53.77 -31.00 31.73
N GLY A 394 -54.33 -31.91 30.95
CA GLY A 394 -54.87 -31.70 29.61
C GLY A 394 -54.06 -32.39 28.52
N GLY A 395 -52.72 -32.38 28.59
CA GLY A 395 -51.89 -32.85 27.47
C GLY A 395 -52.20 -32.14 26.13
N THR A 396 -51.88 -32.76 25.00
CA THR A 396 -52.13 -32.18 23.66
C THR A 396 -53.58 -32.30 23.18
N ASP A 397 -54.33 -33.27 23.68
CA ASP A 397 -55.71 -33.58 23.27
C ASP A 397 -56.78 -33.14 24.28
N GLY A 398 -56.37 -32.71 25.47
CA GLY A 398 -57.25 -32.19 26.52
C GLY A 398 -57.83 -33.26 27.45
N PHE A 399 -57.30 -34.48 27.46
CA PHE A 399 -57.86 -35.61 28.23
C PHE A 399 -56.93 -36.13 29.33
N PHE A 400 -55.66 -35.73 29.38
CA PHE A 400 -54.72 -36.19 30.41
C PHE A 400 -54.81 -35.37 31.69
N ASP A 401 -55.88 -35.57 32.50
CA ASP A 401 -56.23 -34.63 33.57
C ASP A 401 -56.00 -35.13 35.01
N VAL A 402 -55.82 -36.44 35.20
CA VAL A 402 -55.86 -37.07 36.54
C VAL A 402 -54.61 -37.91 36.80
N THR A 403 -54.23 -38.09 38.07
CA THR A 403 -53.00 -38.82 38.46
C THR A 403 -53.27 -40.26 38.95
N ASN A 404 -54.50 -40.72 38.81
CA ASN A 404 -54.96 -42.04 39.21
C ASN A 404 -55.44 -42.82 37.98
N ASN A 405 -55.46 -44.15 38.07
CA ASN A 405 -55.81 -45.05 36.97
C ASN A 405 -56.83 -46.11 37.40
N ILE A 406 -57.79 -45.68 38.20
CA ILE A 406 -58.71 -46.58 38.90
C ILE A 406 -60.11 -46.58 38.31
N ASP A 407 -60.28 -45.92 37.16
CA ASP A 407 -61.51 -45.99 36.40
C ASP A 407 -61.65 -47.36 35.70
N CYS A 408 -62.83 -47.95 35.86
CA CYS A 408 -63.19 -49.20 35.23
C CYS A 408 -63.97 -49.01 33.92
N TYR A 409 -64.43 -47.80 33.60
CA TYR A 409 -65.07 -47.46 32.33
C TYR A 409 -65.12 -45.95 32.01
N ASP A 410 -64.10 -45.47 31.28
CA ASP A 410 -63.83 -44.07 30.88
C ASP A 410 -64.83 -43.44 29.89
N TYR A 411 -65.92 -44.13 29.53
CA TYR A 411 -66.97 -43.55 28.68
C TYR A 411 -68.24 -43.23 29.48
N ASN A 412 -68.22 -43.40 30.80
CA ASN A 412 -69.36 -43.10 31.67
C ASN A 412 -68.90 -42.58 33.02
N ASN A 413 -69.10 -41.27 33.23
CA ASN A 413 -68.70 -40.53 34.42
C ASN A 413 -69.34 -40.97 35.75
N ASN A 414 -70.13 -42.04 35.72
CA ASN A 414 -70.66 -42.68 36.91
C ASN A 414 -69.93 -43.96 37.28
N ALA A 415 -69.09 -44.51 36.39
CA ALA A 415 -68.48 -45.81 36.52
C ALA A 415 -67.09 -45.71 37.16
N HIS A 416 -67.03 -45.27 38.41
CA HIS A 416 -65.78 -44.99 39.10
C HIS A 416 -65.73 -45.58 40.52
N PRO A 417 -64.54 -45.70 41.14
CA PRO A 417 -64.39 -46.22 42.48
C PRO A 417 -65.25 -45.52 43.53
N ASN A 418 -65.83 -46.30 44.42
CA ASN A 418 -66.73 -45.83 45.48
C ASN A 418 -68.03 -45.19 44.98
N GLN A 419 -68.45 -45.47 43.74
CA GLN A 419 -69.80 -45.13 43.31
C GLN A 419 -70.84 -45.75 44.26
N THR A 420 -71.83 -44.96 44.65
CA THR A 420 -72.93 -45.39 45.55
C THR A 420 -74.31 -45.12 44.97
N SER A 421 -74.35 -44.52 43.77
CA SER A 421 -75.59 -44.23 43.07
C SER A 421 -76.10 -45.48 42.37
N PHE A 422 -77.42 -45.60 42.33
CA PHE A 422 -78.11 -46.71 41.67
C PHE A 422 -78.33 -46.38 40.19
N PHE A 423 -77.96 -47.32 39.30
CA PHE A 423 -78.17 -47.23 37.86
C PHE A 423 -79.02 -48.38 37.36
N ASN A 424 -79.98 -48.07 36.48
CA ASN A 424 -80.92 -49.05 35.93
C ASN A 424 -80.65 -49.44 34.47
N THR A 425 -79.55 -48.95 33.92
CA THR A 425 -79.02 -49.30 32.60
C THR A 425 -77.59 -49.74 32.78
N ASP A 426 -77.06 -50.54 31.85
CA ASP A 426 -75.63 -50.83 31.85
C ASP A 426 -74.84 -49.55 31.59
N ARG A 427 -73.57 -49.53 32.01
CA ARG A 427 -72.71 -48.35 31.87
C ARG A 427 -72.33 -48.00 30.43
N GLY A 428 -72.66 -48.85 29.45
CA GLY A 428 -72.41 -48.63 28.02
C GLY A 428 -71.66 -49.78 27.34
N ASP A 429 -71.06 -50.69 28.13
CA ASP A 429 -70.34 -51.89 27.69
C ASP A 429 -71.08 -53.20 28.05
N GLY A 430 -72.31 -53.12 28.54
CA GLY A 430 -73.08 -54.25 29.06
C GLY A 430 -72.77 -54.64 30.51
N SER A 431 -71.83 -53.97 31.16
CA SER A 431 -71.54 -54.18 32.59
C SER A 431 -72.34 -53.23 33.49
N PHE A 432 -72.62 -53.70 34.70
CA PHE A 432 -73.25 -52.97 35.78
C PHE A 432 -72.31 -52.72 36.96
N ASP A 433 -71.01 -52.99 36.81
CA ASP A 433 -70.00 -52.66 37.82
C ASP A 433 -69.69 -51.15 37.78
N TYR A 434 -70.48 -50.34 38.48
CA TYR A 434 -70.31 -48.89 38.49
C TYR A 434 -69.32 -48.41 39.55
N ASN A 435 -68.98 -49.26 40.53
CA ASN A 435 -68.09 -48.90 41.64
C ASN A 435 -66.66 -49.44 41.50
N CYS A 436 -66.37 -50.12 40.39
CA CYS A 436 -65.07 -50.65 40.00
C CYS A 436 -64.50 -51.69 40.98
N ASP A 437 -65.36 -52.48 41.64
CA ASP A 437 -64.94 -53.53 42.57
C ASP A 437 -64.90 -54.95 41.95
N ASN A 438 -65.18 -55.06 40.65
CA ASN A 438 -65.33 -56.30 39.86
C ASN A 438 -66.56 -57.14 40.22
N THR A 439 -67.50 -56.59 40.98
CA THR A 439 -68.80 -57.20 41.25
C THR A 439 -69.83 -56.51 40.38
N GLN A 440 -70.71 -57.28 39.71
CA GLN A 440 -71.84 -56.65 39.03
C GLN A 440 -72.87 -56.24 40.09
N GLU A 441 -73.36 -55.01 40.03
CA GLU A 441 -74.40 -54.54 40.95
C GLU A 441 -75.79 -55.18 40.69
N GLN A 442 -75.89 -56.15 39.76
CA GLN A 442 -77.11 -56.90 39.49
C GLN A 442 -77.36 -57.99 40.54
N GLU A 443 -78.54 -58.02 41.17
CA GLU A 443 -78.87 -58.95 42.25
C GLU A 443 -78.93 -60.44 41.82
N PHE A 444 -79.23 -60.73 40.54
CA PHE A 444 -79.42 -62.08 40.01
C PHE A 444 -78.90 -62.22 38.57
N LEU A 445 -77.73 -62.84 38.41
CA LEU A 445 -77.06 -63.04 37.11
C LEU A 445 -77.33 -64.41 36.47
N THR A 446 -77.98 -65.31 37.21
CA THR A 446 -78.19 -66.70 36.84
C THR A 446 -79.53 -66.89 36.13
N ILE A 447 -79.51 -67.62 35.02
CA ILE A 447 -80.74 -68.16 34.41
C ILE A 447 -81.04 -69.47 35.13
N GLY A 448 -82.22 -69.58 35.72
CA GLY A 448 -82.64 -70.83 36.36
C GLY A 448 -82.92 -71.87 35.27
N THR A 449 -82.36 -73.07 35.40
CA THR A 449 -82.62 -74.16 34.46
C THR A 449 -83.27 -75.33 35.19
N CYS A 450 -84.41 -75.79 34.67
CA CYS A 450 -85.07 -76.98 35.19
C CYS A 450 -84.65 -78.20 34.35
N THR A 451 -84.30 -79.29 35.03
CA THR A 451 -83.86 -80.53 34.38
C THR A 451 -84.82 -81.66 34.72
N LYS A 452 -84.87 -82.69 33.87
CA LYS A 452 -85.68 -83.89 34.13
C LYS A 452 -84.84 -84.89 34.91
N ASP A 453 -85.31 -85.29 36.09
CA ASP A 453 -84.69 -86.42 36.80
C ASP A 453 -85.12 -87.75 36.15
N PHE A 454 -84.38 -88.82 36.42
CA PHE A 454 -84.58 -90.20 35.94
C PHE A 454 -85.98 -90.76 36.18
N SER A 455 -86.80 -90.11 37.01
CA SER A 455 -88.21 -90.45 37.27
C SER A 455 -89.21 -89.84 36.27
N LEU A 456 -88.76 -89.07 35.27
CA LEU A 456 -89.60 -88.27 34.35
C LEU A 456 -90.44 -87.19 35.05
N THR A 457 -90.07 -86.85 36.29
CA THR A 457 -90.57 -85.68 37.02
C THR A 457 -89.63 -84.52 36.69
N GLU A 458 -90.16 -83.38 36.25
CA GLU A 458 -89.38 -82.14 36.13
C GLU A 458 -89.01 -81.70 37.56
N VAL A 459 -87.72 -81.59 37.82
CA VAL A 459 -87.20 -81.15 39.11
C VAL A 459 -86.24 -80.02 38.79
N CYS A 460 -86.58 -78.79 39.20
CA CYS A 460 -85.59 -77.73 39.21
C CYS A 460 -84.57 -78.11 40.29
N GLN A 461 -83.31 -78.25 39.91
CA GLN A 461 -82.28 -78.53 40.92
C GLN A 461 -82.13 -77.24 41.73
N VAL A 462 -82.34 -77.35 43.04
CA VAL A 462 -82.35 -76.28 44.07
C VAL A 462 -81.07 -75.45 44.19
N ASP A 463 -80.12 -75.63 43.27
CA ASP A 463 -78.79 -75.02 43.35
C ASP A 463 -78.70 -73.70 42.58
N THR A 464 -79.72 -73.29 41.82
CA THR A 464 -79.73 -72.01 41.10
C THR A 464 -81.05 -71.24 41.27
N HIS A 465 -81.11 -70.32 42.24
CA HIS A 465 -82.03 -69.18 42.14
C HIS A 465 -81.70 -68.40 40.85
N GLY A 466 -82.69 -68.10 40.00
CA GLY A 466 -82.44 -67.43 38.73
C GLY A 466 -83.67 -67.11 37.89
N TRP A 467 -83.50 -66.28 36.87
CA TRP A 467 -84.60 -65.82 35.97
C TRP A 467 -85.04 -66.92 35.00
N VAL A 468 -86.34 -66.94 34.66
CA VAL A 468 -86.96 -68.02 33.86
C VAL A 468 -86.47 -68.06 32.41
N ASN A 469 -86.19 -66.92 31.78
CA ASN A 469 -85.83 -66.84 30.35
C ASN A 469 -84.48 -66.18 30.12
N SER A 470 -84.37 -64.94 30.58
CA SER A 470 -83.20 -64.08 30.48
C SER A 470 -83.16 -63.20 31.72
N VAL A 471 -81.98 -62.76 32.12
CA VAL A 471 -81.86 -61.71 33.14
C VAL A 471 -82.52 -60.43 32.58
N PRO A 472 -83.61 -59.91 33.16
CA PRO A 472 -84.24 -58.68 32.69
C PRO A 472 -83.38 -57.47 33.08
N ASN A 473 -83.52 -56.37 32.33
CA ASN A 473 -82.83 -55.12 32.67
C ASN A 473 -83.27 -54.61 34.05
N CYS A 474 -82.39 -53.89 34.74
CA CYS A 474 -82.69 -53.30 36.04
C CYS A 474 -83.98 -52.45 35.99
N GLY A 475 -84.84 -52.58 37.00
CA GLY A 475 -86.12 -51.88 37.05
C GLY A 475 -87.22 -52.48 36.16
N GLN A 476 -86.90 -53.46 35.29
CA GLN A 476 -87.90 -54.30 34.65
C GLN A 476 -88.26 -55.46 35.57
N SER A 477 -89.51 -55.89 35.47
CA SER A 477 -90.02 -57.07 36.18
C SER A 477 -90.06 -58.26 35.24
N ASP A 478 -89.56 -59.40 35.69
CA ASP A 478 -89.77 -60.70 35.05
C ASP A 478 -90.01 -61.75 36.15
N ASP A 479 -90.19 -63.00 35.75
CA ASP A 479 -90.46 -64.09 36.66
C ASP A 479 -89.13 -64.74 37.13
N VAL A 480 -88.98 -64.96 38.45
CA VAL A 480 -87.80 -65.61 39.09
C VAL A 480 -88.20 -66.98 39.62
N LEU A 481 -87.31 -67.98 39.44
CA LEU A 481 -87.40 -69.29 40.10
C LEU A 481 -86.70 -69.21 41.46
N ASN A 482 -87.45 -69.40 42.56
CA ASN A 482 -86.92 -69.24 43.93
C ASN A 482 -87.14 -70.45 44.86
N ASP A 483 -87.95 -71.44 44.47
CA ASP A 483 -88.15 -72.66 45.28
C ASP A 483 -88.57 -73.87 44.43
N ASP A 484 -88.47 -75.07 45.00
CA ASP A 484 -88.87 -76.35 44.44
C ASP A 484 -90.39 -76.43 44.11
N LEU A 485 -91.18 -75.45 44.57
CA LEU A 485 -92.63 -75.35 44.35
C LEU A 485 -93.01 -74.65 43.04
N ASP A 486 -92.07 -73.95 42.38
CA ASP A 486 -92.35 -73.15 41.17
C ASP A 486 -92.52 -73.99 39.88
N CYS A 487 -92.46 -75.33 39.99
CA CYS A 487 -92.61 -76.26 38.86
C CYS A 487 -93.62 -77.38 39.13
N GLU A 488 -94.76 -77.05 39.74
CA GLU A 488 -95.87 -77.99 39.85
C GLU A 488 -96.61 -78.14 38.51
N CYS A 489 -96.26 -79.15 37.70
CA CYS A 489 -97.08 -79.56 36.56
C CYS A 489 -98.45 -80.08 37.07
N PRO A 490 -99.58 -79.44 36.72
CA PRO A 490 -100.88 -79.96 37.11
C PRO A 490 -101.23 -81.14 36.20
N SER A 491 -100.87 -82.34 36.67
CA SER A 491 -101.27 -83.68 36.22
C SER A 491 -100.28 -84.46 35.33
N PHE A 492 -100.29 -85.77 35.62
CA PHE A 492 -99.50 -86.83 35.01
C PHE A 492 -99.75 -86.92 33.49
N PHE A 493 -98.95 -86.25 32.66
CA PHE A 493 -98.36 -86.73 31.40
C PHE A 493 -97.77 -85.54 30.62
N THR A 494 -96.43 -85.46 30.58
CA THR A 494 -95.58 -84.63 29.70
C THR A 494 -95.85 -83.11 29.65
N CYS A 495 -95.00 -82.33 30.34
CA CYS A 495 -94.90 -80.88 30.15
C CYS A 495 -94.02 -80.56 28.92
N PRO A 496 -94.51 -79.76 27.95
CA PRO A 496 -93.66 -79.05 27.00
C PRO A 496 -92.90 -77.94 27.75
N PHE A 497 -91.66 -77.66 27.37
CA PHE A 497 -90.74 -76.68 27.99
C PHE A 497 -91.30 -75.25 28.15
N SER A 498 -92.50 -74.94 27.63
CA SER A 498 -93.06 -73.59 27.62
C SER A 498 -93.97 -73.26 28.82
N ASP A 499 -94.38 -74.23 29.64
CA ASP A 499 -95.42 -74.04 30.66
C ASP A 499 -94.97 -74.46 32.08
N CYS A 500 -93.80 -74.00 32.54
CA CYS A 500 -93.57 -73.82 33.99
C CYS A 500 -94.48 -72.66 34.44
N ASP A 501 -95.75 -72.97 34.65
CA ASP A 501 -96.80 -71.98 34.92
C ASP A 501 -96.66 -71.41 36.34
N LYS A 502 -96.09 -70.21 36.39
CA LYS A 502 -96.49 -69.07 37.24
C LYS A 502 -97.22 -69.37 38.54
N GLU A 503 -96.52 -69.19 39.66
CA GLU A 503 -97.17 -68.72 40.88
C GLU A 503 -97.67 -67.27 40.68
N PRO A 504 -98.92 -66.93 41.03
CA PRO A 504 -99.35 -65.54 41.07
C PRO A 504 -98.50 -64.78 42.11
N ASN A 505 -97.71 -63.81 41.65
CA ASN A 505 -96.78 -62.92 42.39
C ASN A 505 -95.30 -63.37 42.48
N SER A 506 -94.80 -64.25 41.62
CA SER A 506 -93.35 -64.51 41.52
C SER A 506 -92.57 -63.46 40.71
N SER A 507 -93.27 -62.49 40.11
CA SER A 507 -92.64 -61.41 39.38
C SER A 507 -91.83 -60.53 40.33
N GLN A 508 -90.52 -60.54 40.17
CA GLN A 508 -89.61 -59.65 40.88
C GLN A 508 -89.09 -58.60 39.92
N ILE A 509 -88.84 -57.40 40.45
CA ILE A 509 -88.09 -56.38 39.71
C ILE A 509 -86.62 -56.75 39.85
N GLN A 510 -85.88 -56.83 38.75
CA GLN A 510 -84.43 -56.92 38.82
C GLN A 510 -83.94 -55.66 39.53
N THR A 511 -83.52 -55.83 40.79
CA THR A 511 -82.86 -54.75 41.50
C THR A 511 -81.39 -54.82 41.14
N CYS A 512 -80.86 -53.64 40.88
CA CYS A 512 -79.44 -53.40 40.80
C CYS A 512 -79.10 -52.56 42.03
N ARG A 513 -77.84 -52.47 42.44
CA ARG A 513 -77.44 -51.57 43.53
C ARG A 513 -76.76 -50.34 42.99
#